data_AF-A0A925PUP8-F1
#
_entry.id   AF-A0A925PUP8-F1
#
_cell.length_a   1.000
_cell.length_b   1.000
_cell.length_c   1.000
_cell.angle_alpha   90.00
_cell.angle_beta   90.00
_cell.angle_gamma   90.00
#
_symmetry.space_group_name_H-M   'P 1'
#
loop_
_entity.id
_entity.type
_entity.pdbx_description
1 polymer ?
#
loop_
_entity_poly.entity_id
_entity_poly.type
_entity_poly.pdbx_seq_one_letter_code
_entity_poly.pdbx_strand_id
1 'polypeptide(L)'
;MQERRQEPLSGQRNVYGEPLKSCSERPLTGFFRTGCCHTGPDDLGLHTVCIEVTAEFLAFSKLRGNDLSTPQPDFDFPGLQPGDRWCLCAARWREALEAGSAPRVILAATHEATLEMVDLKDLKRYAIDLA
;
A
#
# COMPACT_ATOMS: atom_id res chain seq x y z
N MET A 1 18.37 -32.85 -1.05
CA MET A 1 17.34 -31.93 -1.55
C MET A 1 17.35 -30.74 -0.62
N GLN A 2 17.97 -29.63 -1.01
CA GLN A 2 18.05 -28.44 -0.16
C GLN A 2 16.69 -27.74 -0.20
N GLU A 3 16.02 -27.72 0.94
CA GLU A 3 14.86 -26.87 1.19
C GLU A 3 15.27 -25.43 0.87
N ARG A 4 14.66 -24.84 -0.16
CA ARG A 4 14.81 -23.41 -0.45
C ARG A 4 14.22 -22.65 0.73
N ARG A 5 15.06 -22.27 1.70
CA ARG A 5 14.73 -21.22 2.65
C ARG A 5 14.39 -19.99 1.83
N GLN A 6 13.12 -19.60 1.82
CA GLN A 6 12.73 -18.29 1.35
C GLN A 6 13.46 -17.29 2.26
N GLU A 7 14.45 -16.60 1.70
CA GLU A 7 14.99 -15.38 2.33
C GLU A 7 13.79 -14.51 2.72
N PRO A 8 13.64 -14.11 3.99
CA PRO A 8 12.62 -13.13 4.30
C PRO A 8 12.99 -11.88 3.49
N LEU A 9 12.02 -11.28 2.79
CA LEU A 9 12.12 -10.01 2.07
C LEU A 9 12.40 -8.85 3.04
N SER A 10 13.46 -8.97 3.85
CA SER A 10 13.71 -8.32 5.14
C SER A 10 14.68 -7.14 5.05
N GLY A 11 15.10 -6.77 3.83
CA GLY A 11 16.03 -5.66 3.60
C GLY A 11 15.40 -4.43 2.95
N GLN A 12 14.12 -4.48 2.59
CA GLN A 12 13.47 -3.34 1.92
C GLN A 12 13.23 -2.19 2.89
N ARG A 13 13.32 -0.97 2.36
CA ARG A 13 13.31 0.25 3.16
C ARG A 13 12.03 1.04 2.95
N ASN A 14 11.62 1.75 4.00
CA ASN A 14 10.54 2.72 3.92
C ASN A 14 11.02 4.04 3.29
N VAL A 15 10.12 5.00 3.10
CA VAL A 15 10.44 6.31 2.51
C VAL A 15 11.43 7.18 3.30
N TYR A 16 11.86 6.74 4.48
CA TYR A 16 12.94 7.36 5.26
C TYR A 16 14.28 6.62 5.13
N GLY A 17 14.34 5.55 4.35
CA GLY A 17 15.51 4.67 4.25
C GLY A 17 15.66 3.74 5.46
N GLU A 18 14.67 3.64 6.35
CA GLU A 18 14.69 2.74 7.51
C GLU A 18 14.05 1.38 7.15
N PRO A 19 14.21 0.32 7.96
CA PRO A 19 13.54 -0.95 7.71
C PRO A 19 12.02 -0.81 7.52
N LEU A 20 11.50 -1.42 6.46
CA LEU A 20 10.08 -1.38 6.14
C LEU A 20 9.24 -2.12 7.19
N LYS A 21 8.28 -1.43 7.81
CA LYS A 21 7.35 -2.05 8.77
C LYS A 21 6.19 -2.75 8.05
N SER A 22 5.54 -3.68 8.77
CA SER A 22 4.28 -4.30 8.32
C SER A 22 3.17 -3.25 8.19
N CYS A 23 2.36 -3.37 7.15
CA CYS A 23 1.21 -2.51 6.87
C CYS A 23 -0.07 -3.08 7.51
N SER A 24 -0.42 -4.34 7.18
CA SER A 24 -1.62 -5.01 7.70
C SER A 24 -1.54 -6.53 7.60
N GLU A 25 -1.95 -7.24 8.65
CA GLU A 25 -2.14 -8.70 8.62
C GLU A 25 -3.61 -9.09 8.52
N ARG A 26 -4.54 -8.16 8.78
CA ARG A 26 -5.99 -8.38 8.77
C ARG A 26 -6.70 -7.09 8.35
N PRO A 27 -7.17 -6.98 7.09
CA PRO A 27 -6.98 -7.94 6.00
C PRO A 27 -5.50 -8.08 5.60
N LEU A 28 -5.10 -9.27 5.14
CA LEU A 28 -3.73 -9.53 4.72
C LEU A 28 -3.42 -8.78 3.42
N THR A 29 -2.48 -7.84 3.49
CA THR A 29 -2.13 -6.95 2.38
C THR A 29 -0.80 -7.31 1.71
N GLY A 30 -0.38 -6.47 0.76
CA GLY A 30 0.85 -6.61 -0.01
C GLY A 30 0.62 -7.39 -1.29
N PHE A 31 1.40 -7.07 -2.32
CA PHE A 31 1.36 -7.78 -3.60
C PHE A 31 1.62 -9.29 -3.40
N PHE A 32 2.62 -9.62 -2.59
CA PHE A 32 2.98 -10.99 -2.24
C PHE A 32 2.20 -11.57 -1.04
N ARG A 33 1.17 -10.86 -0.55
CA ARG A 33 0.33 -11.28 0.59
C ARG A 33 1.13 -11.66 1.85
N THR A 34 2.08 -10.81 2.23
CA THR A 34 2.87 -10.97 3.47
C THR A 34 2.55 -9.93 4.54
N GLY A 35 1.61 -9.03 4.26
CA GLY A 35 1.26 -7.90 5.11
C GLY A 35 2.18 -6.67 5.00
N CYS A 36 3.25 -6.73 4.22
CA CYS A 36 4.17 -5.61 3.97
C CYS A 36 4.01 -5.07 2.55
N CYS A 37 4.22 -3.76 2.36
CA CYS A 37 4.20 -3.12 1.03
C CYS A 37 5.55 -3.23 0.31
N HIS A 38 6.22 -4.37 0.45
CA HIS A 38 7.43 -4.65 -0.31
C HIS A 38 7.08 -4.98 -1.76
N THR A 39 7.99 -4.69 -2.68
CA THR A 39 7.76 -4.85 -4.12
C THR A 39 8.88 -5.66 -4.77
N GLY A 40 8.74 -5.97 -6.06
CA GLY A 40 9.68 -6.75 -6.85
C GLY A 40 9.35 -6.68 -8.34
N PRO A 41 10.15 -7.34 -9.20
CA PRO A 41 9.99 -7.24 -10.66
C PRO A 41 8.61 -7.63 -11.20
N ASP A 42 7.88 -8.47 -10.48
CA ASP A 42 6.53 -8.93 -10.86
C ASP A 42 5.43 -7.93 -10.50
N ASP A 43 5.69 -7.00 -9.57
CA ASP A 43 4.73 -6.01 -9.10
C ASP A 43 4.77 -4.74 -9.98
N LEU A 44 4.27 -4.87 -11.21
CA LEU A 44 4.20 -3.76 -12.16
C LEU A 44 3.32 -2.60 -11.68
N GLY A 45 2.41 -2.86 -10.73
CA GLY A 45 1.54 -1.86 -10.13
C GLY A 45 2.20 -1.02 -9.05
N LEU A 46 3.38 -1.43 -8.55
CA LEU A 46 4.07 -0.85 -7.40
C LEU A 46 3.13 -0.66 -6.21
N HIS A 47 2.68 -1.77 -5.60
CA HIS A 47 1.85 -1.78 -4.40
C HIS A 47 2.67 -1.39 -3.16
N THR A 48 3.24 -0.19 -3.17
CA THR A 48 4.27 0.28 -2.25
C THR A 48 3.76 1.29 -1.23
N VAL A 49 2.52 1.77 -1.35
CA VAL A 49 1.95 2.79 -0.44
C VAL A 49 1.06 2.13 0.60
N CYS A 50 1.48 2.14 1.87
CA CYS A 50 0.62 1.69 2.95
C CYS A 50 -0.38 2.80 3.30
N ILE A 51 -1.64 2.58 2.95
CA ILE A 51 -2.73 3.51 3.19
C ILE A 51 -3.62 3.01 4.32
N GLU A 52 -4.34 3.93 4.96
CA GLU A 52 -5.55 3.62 5.71
C GLU A 52 -6.74 4.13 4.90
N VAL A 53 -7.63 3.22 4.49
CA VAL A 53 -8.74 3.57 3.59
C VAL A 53 -9.84 4.34 4.33
N THR A 54 -10.49 5.25 3.63
CA THR A 54 -11.71 5.93 4.08
C THR A 54 -12.87 5.62 3.13
N ALA A 55 -14.10 5.90 3.55
CA ALA A 55 -15.27 5.70 2.69
C ALA A 55 -15.18 6.55 1.42
N GLU A 56 -14.68 7.78 1.52
CA GLU A 56 -14.50 8.72 0.43
C GLU A 56 -13.47 8.22 -0.58
N PHE A 57 -12.33 7.71 -0.09
CA PHE A 57 -11.31 7.13 -0.96
C PHE A 57 -11.83 5.87 -1.66
N LEU A 58 -12.54 4.98 -0.97
CA LEU A 58 -13.10 3.77 -1.59
C LEU A 58 -14.10 4.11 -2.70
N ALA A 59 -14.97 5.09 -2.48
CA ALA A 59 -15.90 5.58 -3.49
C ALA A 59 -15.16 6.19 -4.70
N PHE A 60 -14.15 7.02 -4.44
CA PHE A 60 -13.30 7.61 -5.49
C PHE A 60 -12.57 6.52 -6.29
N SER A 61 -11.91 5.58 -5.61
CA SER A 61 -11.13 4.51 -6.24
C SER A 61 -12.01 3.64 -7.12
N LYS A 62 -13.21 3.27 -6.65
CA LYS A 62 -14.21 2.54 -7.44
C LYS A 62 -14.64 3.31 -8.69
N LEU A 63 -14.89 4.63 -8.56
CA LEU A 63 -15.24 5.49 -9.70
C LEU A 63 -14.10 5.57 -10.75
N ARG A 64 -12.84 5.46 -10.31
CA ARG A 64 -11.64 5.41 -11.18
C ARG A 64 -11.29 4.01 -11.70
N GLY A 65 -12.22 3.06 -11.56
CA GLY A 65 -12.06 1.69 -12.06
C GLY A 65 -11.13 0.81 -11.20
N ASN A 66 -10.86 1.20 -9.96
CA ASN A 66 -10.12 0.41 -8.98
C ASN A 66 -11.02 0.10 -7.78
N ASP A 67 -11.94 -0.86 -7.95
CA ASP A 67 -12.86 -1.23 -6.88
C ASP A 67 -12.17 -2.05 -5.80
N LEU A 68 -11.84 -1.40 -4.69
CA LEU A 68 -11.27 -2.02 -3.49
C LEU A 68 -12.33 -2.39 -2.45
N SER A 69 -13.61 -2.14 -2.71
CA SER A 69 -14.70 -2.32 -1.74
C SER A 69 -15.48 -3.62 -1.95
N THR A 70 -15.59 -4.08 -3.20
CA THR A 70 -16.32 -5.31 -3.52
C THR A 70 -15.45 -6.54 -3.22
N PRO A 71 -15.92 -7.50 -2.41
CA PRO A 71 -15.21 -8.76 -2.19
C PRO A 71 -14.99 -9.53 -3.50
N GLN A 72 -13.81 -10.14 -3.65
CA GLN A 72 -13.43 -11.00 -4.76
C GLN A 72 -12.90 -12.33 -4.19
N PRO A 73 -13.79 -13.29 -3.86
CA PRO A 73 -13.41 -14.55 -3.20
C PRO A 73 -12.40 -15.39 -3.99
N ASP A 74 -12.49 -15.36 -5.33
CA ASP A 74 -11.58 -16.10 -6.21
C ASP A 74 -10.11 -15.60 -6.11
N PHE A 75 -9.92 -14.40 -5.57
CA PHE A 75 -8.61 -13.77 -5.38
C PHE A 75 -8.23 -13.58 -3.91
N ASP A 76 -8.98 -14.24 -3.00
CA ASP A 76 -8.83 -14.10 -1.54
C ASP A 76 -8.80 -12.63 -1.09
N PHE A 77 -9.66 -11.81 -1.72
CA PHE A 77 -9.77 -10.39 -1.42
C PHE A 77 -11.11 -10.11 -0.75
N PRO A 78 -11.13 -9.74 0.55
CA PRO A 78 -12.37 -9.61 1.31
C PRO A 78 -13.19 -8.36 0.97
N GLY A 79 -12.64 -7.43 0.18
CA GLY A 79 -13.17 -6.07 0.08
C GLY A 79 -12.81 -5.25 1.33
N LEU A 80 -12.36 -4.02 1.12
CA LEU A 80 -11.90 -3.15 2.20
C LEU A 80 -13.03 -2.32 2.78
N GLN A 81 -12.92 -2.04 4.08
CA GLN A 81 -13.79 -1.16 4.84
C GLN A 81 -13.01 0.04 5.39
N PRO A 82 -13.66 1.18 5.65
CA PRO A 82 -12.99 2.33 6.27
C PRO A 82 -12.23 1.94 7.54
N GLY A 83 -10.97 2.35 7.64
CA GLY A 83 -10.06 1.97 8.73
C GLY A 83 -9.14 0.79 8.41
N ASP A 84 -9.44 0.00 7.37
CA ASP A 84 -8.52 -1.04 6.91
C ASP A 84 -7.22 -0.44 6.38
N ARG A 85 -6.13 -1.18 6.54
CA ARG A 85 -4.85 -0.83 5.94
C ARG A 85 -4.56 -1.70 4.73
N TRP A 86 -4.05 -1.06 3.68
CA TRP A 86 -3.80 -1.73 2.41
C TRP A 86 -2.57 -1.17 1.69
N CYS A 87 -1.92 -2.00 0.89
CA CYS A 87 -0.80 -1.62 0.06
C CYS A 87 -1.36 -1.23 -1.31
N LEU A 88 -1.48 0.07 -1.55
CA LEU A 88 -2.01 0.64 -2.78
C LEU A 88 -0.88 0.85 -3.80
N CYS A 89 -1.22 0.69 -5.08
CA CYS A 89 -0.36 1.11 -6.19
C CYS A 89 0.05 2.60 -6.04
N ALA A 90 1.34 2.91 -6.17
CA ALA A 90 1.83 4.29 -6.09
C ALA A 90 1.13 5.23 -7.09
N ALA A 91 0.89 4.75 -8.32
CA ALA A 91 0.15 5.49 -9.34
C ALA A 91 -1.30 5.80 -8.93
N ARG A 92 -1.98 4.89 -8.22
CA ARG A 92 -3.36 5.10 -7.73
C ARG A 92 -3.39 6.08 -6.55
N TRP A 93 -2.38 6.05 -5.70
CA TRP A 93 -2.27 7.05 -4.63
C TRP A 93 -2.05 8.45 -5.23
N ARG A 94 -1.17 8.57 -6.22
CA ARG A 94 -0.92 9.82 -6.95
C ARG A 94 -2.18 10.35 -7.65
N GLU A 95 -2.93 9.48 -8.35
CA GLU A 95 -4.20 9.84 -8.99
C GLU A 95 -5.19 10.42 -7.96
N ALA A 96 -5.26 9.80 -6.77
CA ALA A 96 -6.10 10.28 -5.68
C ALA A 96 -5.61 11.64 -5.13
N LEU A 97 -4.29 11.85 -5.01
CA LEU A 97 -3.72 13.13 -4.60
C LEU A 97 -4.10 14.26 -5.56
N GLU A 98 -3.91 14.04 -6.86
CA GLU A 98 -4.22 15.02 -7.91
C GLU A 98 -5.72 15.37 -7.95
N ALA A 99 -6.58 14.44 -7.54
CA ALA A 99 -8.02 14.64 -7.41
C ALA A 99 -8.50 15.20 -6.06
N GLY A 100 -7.59 15.41 -5.09
CA GLY A 100 -7.96 15.86 -3.74
C GLY A 100 -8.63 14.80 -2.86
N SER A 101 -8.47 13.51 -3.22
CA SER A 101 -9.10 12.36 -2.55
C SER A 101 -8.08 11.34 -2.03
N ALA A 102 -6.82 11.75 -1.82
CA ALA A 102 -5.77 10.86 -1.34
C ALA A 102 -6.12 10.30 0.06
N PRO A 103 -6.00 8.98 0.27
CA PRO A 103 -6.16 8.38 1.58
C PRO A 103 -4.94 8.69 2.45
N ARG A 104 -5.13 8.57 3.77
CA ARG A 104 -4.04 8.75 4.74
C ARG A 104 -2.99 7.65 4.58
N VAL A 105 -1.74 7.97 4.92
CA VAL A 105 -0.56 7.12 4.68
C VAL A 105 0.14 6.77 6.00
N ILE A 106 0.69 5.56 6.07
CA ILE A 106 1.62 5.13 7.12
C ILE A 106 3.02 5.11 6.50
N LEU A 107 3.82 6.12 6.81
CA LEU A 107 5.12 6.33 6.16
C LEU A 107 6.12 5.24 6.52
N ALA A 108 6.13 4.77 7.77
CA ALA A 108 7.04 3.72 8.21
C ALA A 108 6.78 2.35 7.52
N ALA A 109 5.60 2.17 6.93
CA ALA A 109 5.19 0.98 6.19
C ALA A 109 5.04 1.22 4.66
N THR A 110 5.42 2.41 4.18
CA THR A 110 5.41 2.78 2.75
C THR A 110 6.81 2.63 2.19
N HIS A 111 6.97 1.84 1.13
CA HIS A 111 8.27 1.49 0.55
C HIS A 111 8.91 2.66 -0.20
N GLU A 112 10.25 2.74 -0.18
CA GLU A 112 11.03 3.84 -0.76
C GLU A 112 10.81 4.05 -2.26
N ALA A 113 10.55 2.98 -3.02
CA ALA A 113 10.22 3.06 -4.46
C ALA A 113 8.98 3.93 -4.76
N THR A 114 8.12 4.18 -3.78
CA THR A 114 7.02 5.16 -3.90
C THR A 114 7.54 6.55 -4.30
N LEU A 115 8.75 6.90 -3.86
CA LEU A 115 9.38 8.20 -4.13
C LEU A 115 9.77 8.40 -5.61
N GLU A 116 9.72 7.35 -6.43
CA GLU A 116 9.87 7.48 -7.89
C GLU A 116 8.63 8.12 -8.54
N MET A 117 7.46 8.07 -7.88
CA MET A 117 6.20 8.58 -8.41
C MET A 117 5.58 9.70 -7.57
N VAL A 118 5.87 9.75 -6.27
CA VAL A 118 5.22 10.64 -5.31
C VAL A 118 6.25 11.32 -4.42
N ASP A 119 6.20 12.64 -4.32
CA ASP A 119 7.10 13.39 -3.46
C ASP A 119 6.87 13.06 -1.97
N LEU A 120 7.96 12.89 -1.21
CA LEU A 120 7.90 12.67 0.24
C LEU A 120 7.10 13.77 0.96
N LYS A 121 7.20 15.03 0.51
CA LYS A 121 6.44 16.15 1.09
C LYS A 121 4.93 15.91 0.99
N ASP A 122 4.47 15.26 -0.07
CA ASP A 122 3.06 15.00 -0.32
C ASP A 122 2.58 13.85 0.55
N LEU A 123 3.36 12.78 0.64
CA LEU A 123 3.08 11.69 1.57
C LEU A 123 2.98 12.19 3.02
N LYS A 124 3.89 13.08 3.45
CA LYS A 124 3.89 13.67 4.79
C LYS A 124 2.63 14.49 5.11
N ARG A 125 2.02 15.16 4.12
CA ARG A 125 0.76 15.91 4.32
C ARG A 125 -0.42 15.01 4.69
N TYR A 126 -0.35 13.72 4.36
CA TYR A 126 -1.41 12.74 4.60
C TYR A 126 -1.00 11.68 5.63
N ALA A 127 0.13 11.85 6.31
CA ALA A 127 0.65 10.85 7.23
C ALA A 127 -0.16 10.77 8.54
N ILE A 128 -0.34 9.55 9.06
CA ILE A 128 -0.93 9.29 10.39
C ILE A 128 0.15 9.04 11.44
N ASP A 129 1.32 8.56 11.03
CA ASP A 129 2.43 8.15 11.89
C ASP A 129 3.50 9.23 12.08
N LEU A 130 3.16 10.48 11.73
CA LEU A 130 3.90 11.67 12.15
C LEU A 130 3.27 12.20 13.44
N ALA A 131 4.04 12.19 14.52
CA ALA A 131 3.67 12.80 15.80
C ALA A 131 3.67 14.34 15.72
#